data_AF-A0A833PIT1-F1
#
_entry.id   AF-A0A833PIT1-F1
#
_cell.length_a   1.000
_cell.length_b   1.000
_cell.length_c   1.000
_cell.angle_alpha   90.00
_cell.angle_beta   90.00
_cell.angle_gamma   90.00
#
_symmetry.space_group_name_H-M   'P 1'
#
loop_
_entity.id
_entity.type
_entity.pdbx_description
1 polymer ?
#
loop_
_entity_poly.entity_id
_entity_poly.type
_entity_poly.pdbx_seq_one_letter_code
_entity_poly.pdbx_strand_id
1 'polypeptide(L)'
;MAVAIGYDFAGVKGAISAVFGLMLAPTVIVISLYQMYVNFQDIVLVRHMIQGLAAAAAGLLFATGFKMLKPIMKSKLTYFTIVLTIIFMLLIKLPLALTLLILVTVNMAVLAFKQRRLPQE
;
A
#
# COMPACT_ATOMS: atom_id res chain seq x y z
N MET A 1 7.55 -12.81 6.02
CA MET A 1 8.28 -13.68 6.97
C MET A 1 7.58 -13.77 8.31
N ALA A 2 7.36 -12.67 9.05
CA ALA A 2 6.71 -12.73 10.38
C ALA A 2 5.37 -13.50 10.41
N VAL A 3 4.48 -13.28 9.43
CA VAL A 3 3.19 -14.00 9.35
C VAL A 3 3.36 -15.48 9.00
N ALA A 4 4.30 -15.81 8.12
CA ALA A 4 4.61 -17.20 7.75
C ALA A 4 5.20 -17.97 8.93
N ILE A 5 6.08 -17.32 9.70
CA ILE A 5 6.66 -17.87 10.93
C ILE A 5 5.55 -18.06 11.98
N GLY A 6 4.68 -17.06 12.18
CA GLY A 6 3.53 -17.18 13.08
C GLY A 6 2.58 -18.32 12.70
N TYR A 7 2.40 -18.57 11.40
CA TYR A 7 1.63 -19.71 10.90
C TYR A 7 2.29 -21.06 11.24
N ASP A 8 3.62 -21.15 11.14
CA ASP A 8 4.37 -22.37 11.44
C ASP A 8 4.28 -22.76 12.94
N PHE A 9 4.34 -21.78 13.84
CA PHE A 9 4.34 -22.03 15.29
C PHE A 9 2.96 -22.37 15.89
N ALA A 10 1.88 -21.72 15.45
CA ALA A 10 0.55 -21.89 16.06
C ALA A 10 -0.60 -21.89 15.04
N GLY A 11 -0.31 -22.23 13.78
CA GLY A 11 -1.28 -22.26 12.69
C GLY A 11 -1.95 -20.89 12.47
N VAL A 12 -3.24 -20.92 12.17
CA VAL A 12 -4.04 -19.70 11.89
C VAL A 12 -4.01 -18.70 13.04
N LYS A 13 -4.01 -19.17 14.30
CA LYS A 13 -3.98 -18.28 15.47
C LYS A 13 -2.66 -17.51 15.59
N GLY A 14 -1.53 -18.14 15.26
CA GLY A 14 -0.22 -17.49 15.26
C GLY A 14 -0.01 -16.52 14.09
N ALA A 15 -0.60 -16.81 12.92
CA ALA A 15 -0.62 -15.86 11.81
C ALA A 15 -1.39 -14.58 12.17
N ILE A 16 -2.56 -14.73 12.81
CA ILE A 16 -3.37 -13.60 13.27
C ILE A 16 -2.61 -12.78 14.33
N SER A 17 -2.00 -13.43 15.32
CA SER A 17 -1.24 -12.70 16.35
C SER A 17 -0.03 -11.96 15.77
N ALA A 18 0.64 -12.51 14.76
CA ALA A 18 1.75 -11.85 14.08
C ALA A 18 1.30 -10.59 13.31
N VAL A 19 0.14 -10.63 12.63
CA VAL A 19 -0.43 -9.45 11.97
C VAL A 19 -0.81 -8.40 12.99
N PHE A 20 -1.50 -8.79 14.06
CA PHE A 20 -1.88 -7.86 15.14
C PHE A 20 -0.65 -7.25 15.80
N GLY A 21 0.39 -8.03 16.11
CA GLY A 21 1.64 -7.53 16.68
C GLY A 21 2.37 -6.55 15.75
N LEU A 22 2.41 -6.84 14.45
CA LEU A 22 3.01 -5.96 13.44
C LEU A 22 2.27 -4.62 13.28
N MET A 23 0.95 -4.61 13.44
CA MET A 23 0.15 -3.38 13.38
C MET A 23 0.18 -2.62 14.71
N LEU A 24 0.04 -3.33 15.84
CA LEU A 24 -0.02 -2.72 17.17
C LEU A 24 1.26 -1.98 17.53
N ALA A 25 2.44 -2.55 17.22
CA ALA A 25 3.72 -1.93 17.55
C ALA A 25 3.85 -0.47 17.01
N PRO A 26 3.72 -0.20 15.70
CA PRO A 26 3.79 1.16 15.19
C PRO A 26 2.60 2.03 15.63
N THR A 27 1.40 1.46 15.77
CA THR A 27 0.23 2.21 16.24
C THR A 27 0.42 2.75 17.66
N VAL A 28 0.93 1.94 18.59
CA VAL A 28 1.21 2.36 19.98
C VAL A 28 2.25 3.47 20.01
N ILE A 29 3.30 3.37 19.17
CA ILE A 29 4.33 4.41 19.06
C ILE A 29 3.72 5.73 18.62
N VAL A 30 2.91 5.74 17.55
CA VAL A 30 2.29 6.97 17.03
C VAL A 30 1.31 7.58 18.03
N ILE A 31 0.50 6.77 18.72
CA ILE A 31 -0.43 7.26 19.75
C ILE A 31 0.34 7.90 20.92
N SER A 32 1.42 7.27 21.36
CA SER A 32 2.27 7.79 22.44
C SER A 32 2.91 9.12 22.06
N LEU A 33 3.45 9.21 20.83
CA LEU A 33 4.01 10.45 20.29
C LEU A 33 2.95 11.55 20.15
N TYR A 34 1.72 11.20 19.76
CA TYR A 34 0.61 12.15 19.65
C TYR A 34 0.24 12.76 21.00
N GLN A 35 0.16 11.96 22.07
CA GLN A 35 -0.10 12.50 23.41
C GLN A 35 1.00 13.47 23.85
N MET A 36 2.26 13.17 23.52
CA MET A 36 3.36 14.09 23.77
C MET A 36 3.19 15.38 22.96
N TYR A 37 2.82 15.29 21.67
CA TYR A 37 2.59 16.44 20.80
C TYR A 37 1.51 17.39 21.33
N VAL A 38 0.39 16.88 21.87
CA VAL A 38 -0.69 17.70 22.44
C VAL A 38 -0.20 18.60 23.59
N ASN A 39 0.82 18.18 24.33
CA ASN A 39 1.39 18.98 25.42
C ASN A 39 2.35 20.10 24.93
N PHE A 40 2.88 19.99 23.71
CA PHE A 40 3.83 20.95 23.13
C PHE A 40 3.26 21.73 21.94
N GLN A 41 1.96 21.60 21.66
CA GLN A 41 1.31 22.18 20.49
C GLN A 41 1.21 23.72 20.53
N ASP A 42 1.29 24.33 21.71
CA ASP A 42 1.26 25.79 21.89
C ASP A 42 2.42 26.51 21.21
N ILE A 43 3.51 25.79 20.90
CA ILE A 43 4.68 26.36 20.24
C ILE A 43 4.49 26.31 18.72
N VAL A 44 4.34 27.49 18.11
CA VAL A 44 4.16 27.67 16.64
C VAL A 44 5.25 26.98 15.81
N LEU A 45 6.48 26.91 16.31
CA LEU A 45 7.60 26.22 15.64
C LEU A 45 7.35 24.71 15.49
N VAL A 46 6.80 24.06 16.51
CA VAL A 46 6.53 22.61 16.52
C VAL A 46 5.48 22.27 15.46
N ARG A 47 4.46 23.11 15.30
CA ARG A 47 3.42 22.94 14.28
C ARG A 47 3.98 22.97 12.85
N HIS A 48 4.86 23.92 12.53
CA HIS A 48 5.49 24.00 11.22
C HIS A 48 6.45 22.83 10.96
N MET A 49 7.18 22.39 11.98
CA MET A 49 8.08 21.24 11.87
C MET A 49 7.30 19.95 11.55
N ILE A 50 6.16 19.71 12.21
CA ILE A 50 5.31 18.55 11.93
C ILE A 50 4.69 18.63 10.53
N GLN A 51 4.32 19.81 10.05
CA GLN A 51 3.88 19.98 8.65
C GLN A 51 5.00 19.62 7.65
N GLY A 52 6.24 20.05 7.92
CA GLY A 52 7.41 19.65 7.13
C GLY A 52 7.67 18.14 7.17
N LEU A 53 7.56 17.54 8.35
CA LEU A 53 7.68 16.08 8.52
C LEU A 53 6.58 15.33 7.75
N ALA A 54 5.35 15.81 7.79
CA ALA A 54 4.23 15.24 7.04
C ALA A 54 4.46 15.31 5.53
N ALA A 55 4.97 16.44 5.03
CA ALA A 55 5.33 16.59 3.62
C ALA A 55 6.45 15.62 3.21
N ALA A 56 7.49 15.45 4.04
CA ALA A 56 8.57 14.51 3.80
C ALA A 56 8.08 13.05 3.82
N ALA A 57 7.23 12.68 4.80
CA ALA A 57 6.64 11.36 4.88
C ALA A 57 5.77 11.04 3.66
N ALA A 58 4.96 12.00 3.18
CA ALA A 58 4.20 11.85 1.95
C ALA A 58 5.11 11.61 0.74
N GLY A 59 6.21 12.35 0.61
CA GLY A 59 7.22 12.15 -0.43
C GLY A 59 7.88 10.76 -0.37
N LEU A 60 8.20 10.27 0.84
CA LEU A 60 8.80 8.95 1.04
C LEU A 60 7.82 7.81 0.71
N LEU A 61 6.54 7.96 1.09
CA LEU A 61 5.48 7.03 0.71
C LEU A 61 5.33 6.97 -0.81
N PHE A 62 5.32 8.13 -1.47
CA PHE A 62 5.26 8.21 -2.92
C PHE A 62 6.47 7.54 -3.59
N ALA A 63 7.69 7.82 -3.09
CA ALA A 63 8.92 7.22 -3.61
C ALA A 63 8.93 5.69 -3.46
N THR A 64 8.47 5.17 -2.32
CA THR A 64 8.35 3.73 -2.07
C THR A 64 7.36 3.09 -3.03
N GLY A 65 6.18 3.69 -3.20
CA GLY A 65 5.17 3.22 -4.14
C GLY A 65 5.71 3.20 -5.57
N PHE A 66 6.37 4.28 -5.99
CA PHE A 66 6.99 4.37 -7.31
C PHE A 66 8.11 3.34 -7.52
N LYS A 67 8.93 3.09 -6.49
CA LYS A 67 9.97 2.06 -6.53
C LYS A 67 9.39 0.66 -6.71
N MET A 68 8.25 0.37 -6.07
CA MET A 68 7.54 -0.90 -6.25
C MET A 68 6.84 -1.02 -7.62
N LEU A 69 6.51 0.10 -8.26
CA LEU A 69 5.94 0.11 -9.61
C LEU A 69 6.95 -0.29 -10.69
N LYS A 70 8.21 0.13 -10.53
CA LYS A 70 9.30 -0.10 -11.49
C LYS A 70 9.48 -1.58 -11.91
N PRO A 71 9.53 -2.58 -11.00
CA PRO A 71 9.64 -3.98 -11.39
C PRO A 71 8.39 -4.55 -12.07
N ILE A 72 7.22 -3.94 -11.86
CA ILE A 72 5.94 -4.37 -12.44
C ILE A 72 5.78 -3.88 -13.89
N MET A 73 6.51 -2.84 -14.31
CA MET A 73 6.48 -2.24 -15.65
C MET A 73 7.16 -3.07 -16.76
N LYS A 74 7.25 -4.40 -16.66
CA LYS A 74 7.91 -5.25 -17.67
C LYS A 74 7.07 -5.50 -18.94
N SER A 75 5.78 -5.14 -18.99
CA SER A 75 4.92 -5.39 -20.16
C SER A 75 4.13 -4.14 -20.58
N LYS A 76 4.11 -3.84 -21.89
CA LYS A 76 3.35 -2.70 -22.46
C LYS A 76 1.86 -2.71 -22.07
N LEU A 77 1.28 -3.88 -21.85
CA LEU A 77 -0.09 -4.07 -21.36
C LEU A 77 -0.29 -3.56 -19.93
N THR A 78 0.67 -3.81 -19.04
CA THR A 78 0.61 -3.39 -17.64
C THR A 78 0.67 -1.86 -17.52
N TYR A 79 1.42 -1.20 -18.39
CA TYR A 79 1.50 0.26 -18.46
C TYR A 79 0.14 0.88 -18.80
N PHE A 80 -0.57 0.34 -19.78
CA PHE A 80 -1.91 0.81 -20.17
C PHE A 80 -2.91 0.67 -19.02
N THR A 81 -2.90 -0.47 -18.32
CA THR A 81 -3.77 -0.72 -17.16
C THR A 81 -3.48 0.24 -16.00
N ILE A 82 -2.21 0.52 -15.71
CA ILE A 82 -1.80 1.47 -14.66
C ILE A 82 -2.29 2.88 -15.00
N VAL A 83 -2.04 3.36 -16.23
CA VAL A 83 -2.45 4.69 -16.68
C VAL A 83 -3.98 4.82 -16.65
N LEU A 84 -4.70 3.80 -17.12
CA LEU A 84 -6.16 3.79 -17.08
C LEU A 84 -6.71 3.83 -15.65
N THR A 85 -6.06 3.14 -14.70
CA THR A 85 -6.43 3.16 -13.28
C THR A 85 -6.22 4.53 -12.66
N ILE A 86 -5.09 5.17 -12.95
CA ILE A 86 -4.78 6.52 -12.45
C ILE A 86 -5.81 7.52 -13.00
N ILE A 87 -6.14 7.44 -14.29
CA ILE A 87 -7.15 8.29 -14.91
C ILE A 87 -8.53 8.09 -14.25
N PHE A 88 -8.94 6.85 -14.02
CA PHE A 88 -10.21 6.55 -13.35
C PHE A 88 -10.26 7.04 -11.90
N MET A 89 -9.15 6.91 -11.17
CA MET A 89 -9.02 7.36 -9.79
C MET A 89 -9.06 8.89 -9.68
N LEU A 90 -8.44 9.60 -10.65
CA LEU A 90 -8.30 11.05 -10.61
C LEU A 90 -9.55 11.79 -11.14
N LEU A 91 -10.25 11.27 -12.15
CA LEU A 91 -11.38 11.96 -12.77
C LEU A 91 -12.74 11.67 -12.11
N ILE A 92 -13.01 10.47 -11.60
CA ILE A 92 -14.41 10.06 -11.28
C ILE A 92 -14.69 9.96 -9.76
N LYS A 93 -13.68 10.01 -8.87
CA LYS A 93 -13.89 9.75 -7.42
C LYS A 93 -14.74 8.49 -7.17
N LEU A 94 -14.64 7.47 -8.02
CA LEU A 94 -15.33 6.20 -7.78
C LEU A 94 -14.71 5.53 -6.55
N PRO A 95 -15.52 4.91 -5.67
CA PRO A 95 -15.03 4.24 -4.48
C PRO A 95 -13.97 3.22 -4.89
N LEU A 96 -12.79 3.31 -4.26
CA LEU A 96 -11.57 2.53 -4.57
C LEU A 96 -11.82 1.02 -4.73
N ALA A 97 -12.86 0.50 -4.06
CA ALA A 97 -13.29 -0.89 -4.18
C ALA A 97 -13.78 -1.26 -5.59
N LEU A 98 -14.56 -0.40 -6.26
CA LEU A 98 -15.11 -0.70 -7.58
C LEU A 98 -14.02 -0.64 -8.67
N THR A 99 -13.10 0.31 -8.58
CA THR A 99 -11.99 0.39 -9.53
C THR A 99 -11.05 -0.82 -9.39
N LEU A 100 -10.75 -1.25 -8.17
CA LEU A 100 -9.99 -2.48 -7.93
C LEU A 100 -10.69 -3.73 -8.49
N LEU A 101 -12.01 -3.85 -8.34
CA LEU A 101 -12.76 -5.01 -8.83
C LEU A 101 -12.74 -5.11 -10.37
N ILE A 102 -12.94 -3.98 -11.05
CA ILE A 102 -12.87 -3.91 -12.51
C ILE A 102 -11.44 -4.22 -12.98
N LEU A 103 -10.44 -3.66 -12.30
CA LEU A 103 -9.05 -3.87 -12.68
C LEU A 103 -8.59 -5.32 -12.49
N VAL A 104 -8.97 -5.96 -11.38
CA VAL A 104 -8.71 -7.38 -11.13
C VAL A 104 -9.37 -8.21 -12.23
N THR A 105 -10.63 -7.95 -12.55
CA THR A 105 -11.35 -8.69 -13.60
C THR A 105 -10.66 -8.55 -14.97
N VAL A 106 -10.26 -7.33 -15.34
CA VAL A 106 -9.55 -7.06 -16.60
C VAL A 106 -8.16 -7.69 -16.61
N ASN A 107 -7.40 -7.60 -15.52
CA ASN A 107 -6.06 -8.18 -15.46
C ASN A 107 -6.11 -9.71 -15.51
N MET A 108 -7.07 -10.31 -14.82
CA MET A 108 -7.28 -11.76 -14.80
C MET A 108 -7.74 -12.26 -16.17
N ALA A 109 -8.60 -11.52 -16.87
CA ALA A 109 -8.96 -11.81 -18.26
C ALA A 109 -7.74 -11.71 -19.20
N VAL A 110 -6.95 -10.65 -19.10
CA VAL A 110 -5.74 -10.47 -19.93
C VAL A 110 -4.69 -11.54 -19.67
N LEU A 111 -4.49 -11.92 -18.41
CA LEU A 111 -3.58 -13.02 -18.03
C LEU A 111 -4.09 -14.36 -18.55
N ALA A 112 -5.39 -14.65 -18.45
CA ALA A 112 -6.00 -15.85 -19.03
C ALA A 112 -5.84 -15.90 -20.56
N PHE A 113 -5.97 -14.77 -21.25
CA PHE A 113 -5.74 -14.67 -22.70
C PHE A 113 -4.25 -14.82 -23.07
N LYS A 114 -3.33 -14.37 -22.21
CA LYS A 114 -1.89 -14.49 -22.45
C LYS A 114 -1.35 -15.89 -22.12
N GLN A 115 -1.93 -16.58 -21.14
CA GLN A 115 -1.58 -17.96 -20.79
C GLN A 115 -1.97 -18.97 -21.87
N ARG A 116 -2.98 -18.65 -22.71
CA ARG A 116 -3.29 -19.46 -23.91
C ARG A 116 -2.27 -19.34 -25.05
N ARG A 117 -1.23 -18.49 -24.94
CA ARG A 117 -0.19 -18.30 -25.97
C ARG A 117 1.20 -18.83 -25.61
N LEU A 118 1.36 -19.55 -24.50
CA LEU A 118 2.56 -20.36 -24.25
C LEU A 118 2.15 -21.85 -24.24
N PRO A 119 1.92 -22.46 -25.42
CA PRO A 119 2.07 -23.90 -25.53
C PRO A 119 3.52 -24.26 -25.17
N GLN A 120 3.63 -25.35 -24.43
CA GLN A 120 4.83 -26.04 -24.00
C GLN A 120 5.95 -25.98 -25.07
N GLU A 121 7.09 -25.40 -24.71
CA GLU A 121 8.41 -25.81 -25.21
C GLU A 121 9.34 -25.95 -24.01
#